data_AF-A0FJH9-F1
#
_entry.id   AF-A0FJH9-F1
#
_cell.length_a   1.000
_cell.length_b   1.000
_cell.length_c   1.000
_cell.angle_alpha   90.00
_cell.angle_beta   90.00
_cell.angle_gamma   90.00
#
_symmetry.space_group_name_H-M   'P 1'
#
loop_
_entity.id
_entity.type
_entity.pdbx_description
1 polymer ?
#
loop_
_entity_poly.entity_id
_entity_poly.type
_entity_poly.pdbx_seq_one_letter_code
_entity_poly.pdbx_strand_id
1 'polypeptide(L)'
;MSAFISFSVVLFNIIGVITVLSENVPVPENVRVISINLGLVLEWDPPQTTNNHPFKYTAELKGWRGYDPVCQNSSSLTCDFTDNVTIFGSYQLRVRTELDGETSDWVETKQVAVDKITEISAPHVELRSNNGQTEVDITDPPMKRKNLRDVFGNISYLIRFWKKGESNKVKLKREQSRVMLPKVKPLENYCVEVEVLYLKNKTSQPSNMTCLKNSPSNETEPWLIAVMLLISFLVVLVAVLLIFMAVWYSYKGYRIVFPNDNLPEHLKQYLAQRSQSPAPLPIHEGTHLKEPIHELMIYEKKLNSSQDNQQII
;
A
#
# COMPACT_ATOMS: atom_id res chain seq x y z
N MET A 1 115.11 -49.31 -10.76
CA MET A 1 114.83 -49.00 -12.18
C MET A 1 113.65 -48.04 -12.24
N SER A 2 113.96 -46.75 -12.47
CA SER A 2 113.17 -45.69 -13.18
C SER A 2 111.63 -45.76 -13.07
N ALA A 3 110.91 -44.94 -12.29
CA ALA A 3 110.75 -43.47 -12.35
C ALA A 3 110.31 -42.96 -13.73
N PHE A 4 109.04 -42.59 -13.90
CA PHE A 4 108.61 -41.45 -14.74
C PHE A 4 107.29 -40.86 -14.22
N ILE A 5 107.37 -39.57 -13.92
CA ILE A 5 106.32 -38.68 -13.43
C ILE A 5 105.44 -38.27 -14.61
N SER A 6 104.12 -38.30 -14.42
CA SER A 6 103.13 -37.77 -15.36
C SER A 6 102.16 -36.89 -14.59
N PHE A 7 102.37 -35.57 -14.66
CA PHE A 7 101.44 -34.55 -14.17
C PHE A 7 100.28 -34.44 -15.16
N SER A 8 99.11 -34.92 -14.78
CA SER A 8 97.86 -34.66 -15.49
C SER A 8 97.18 -33.45 -14.86
N VAL A 9 97.05 -32.38 -15.65
CA VAL A 9 96.32 -31.16 -15.32
C VAL A 9 94.83 -31.52 -15.25
N VAL A 10 94.26 -31.52 -14.05
CA VAL A 10 92.82 -31.71 -13.84
C VAL A 10 92.12 -30.36 -14.04
N LEU A 11 91.59 -30.13 -15.25
CA LEU A 11 90.62 -29.05 -15.49
C LEU A 11 89.27 -29.46 -14.91
N PHE A 12 88.99 -28.97 -13.69
CA PHE A 12 87.64 -28.99 -13.12
C PHE A 12 86.75 -28.01 -13.90
N ASN A 13 86.01 -28.54 -14.88
CA ASN A 13 84.86 -27.84 -15.45
C ASN A 13 83.71 -27.91 -14.44
N ILE A 14 83.53 -26.84 -13.66
CA ILE A 14 82.35 -26.67 -12.81
C ILE A 14 81.25 -26.14 -13.72
N ILE A 15 80.48 -27.07 -14.31
CA ILE A 15 79.22 -26.75 -14.99
C ILE A 15 78.21 -26.41 -13.89
N GLY A 16 78.07 -25.11 -13.61
CA GLY A 16 77.02 -24.59 -12.75
C GLY A 16 75.67 -24.80 -13.43
N VAL A 17 74.91 -25.78 -12.96
CA VAL A 17 73.50 -25.93 -13.31
C VAL A 17 72.75 -24.78 -12.63
N ILE A 18 72.45 -23.73 -13.39
CA ILE A 18 71.49 -22.71 -12.96
C ILE A 18 70.11 -23.35 -13.07
N THR A 19 69.60 -23.91 -11.98
CA THR A 19 68.18 -24.22 -11.85
C THR A 19 67.42 -22.89 -11.79
N VAL A 20 66.88 -22.46 -12.93
CA VAL A 20 65.87 -21.41 -12.96
C VAL A 20 64.65 -21.96 -12.22
N LEU A 21 64.42 -21.49 -11.01
CA LEU A 21 63.16 -21.70 -10.31
C LEU A 21 62.09 -21.00 -11.15
N SER A 22 61.38 -21.75 -11.98
CA SER A 22 60.16 -21.26 -12.63
C SER A 22 59.16 -21.02 -11.51
N GLU A 23 58.97 -19.76 -11.15
CA GLU A 23 57.97 -19.36 -10.16
C GLU A 23 56.60 -19.67 -10.77
N ASN A 24 55.95 -20.72 -10.29
CA ASN A 24 54.62 -21.08 -10.75
C ASN A 24 53.69 -19.90 -10.50
N VAL A 25 52.95 -19.48 -11.53
CA VAL A 25 51.95 -18.40 -11.39
C VAL A 25 50.97 -18.81 -10.29
N PRO A 26 50.71 -17.95 -9.30
CA PRO A 26 49.88 -18.32 -8.16
C PRO A 26 48.39 -18.34 -8.53
N VAL A 27 47.63 -19.22 -7.89
CA VAL A 27 46.18 -19.37 -8.13
C VAL A 27 45.39 -18.22 -7.48
N PRO A 28 44.21 -17.84 -8.02
CA PRO A 28 43.32 -16.89 -7.37
C PRO A 28 42.87 -17.37 -5.99
N GLU A 29 42.69 -16.44 -5.05
CA GLU A 29 42.27 -16.76 -3.69
C GLU A 29 40.77 -16.51 -3.47
N ASN A 30 40.19 -17.10 -2.42
CA ASN A 30 38.81 -16.87 -1.98
C ASN A 30 37.76 -16.90 -3.10
N VAL A 31 37.90 -17.86 -4.03
CA VAL A 31 36.98 -18.04 -5.16
C VAL A 31 35.57 -18.37 -4.65
N ARG A 32 34.64 -17.48 -4.97
CA ARG A 32 33.25 -17.50 -4.47
C ARG A 32 32.26 -17.37 -5.62
N VAL A 33 31.17 -18.13 -5.54
CA VAL A 33 30.06 -18.04 -6.50
C VAL A 33 28.92 -17.30 -5.83
N ILE A 34 28.53 -16.18 -6.41
CA ILE A 34 27.49 -15.30 -5.91
C ILE A 34 26.32 -15.31 -6.89
N SER A 35 25.10 -15.38 -6.35
CA SER A 35 23.90 -15.26 -7.16
C SER A 35 22.89 -14.32 -6.52
N ILE A 36 22.60 -13.23 -7.23
CA ILE A 36 21.63 -12.20 -6.81
C ILE A 36 20.63 -12.03 -7.96
N ASN A 37 19.34 -12.10 -7.65
CA ASN A 37 18.24 -11.91 -8.61
C ASN A 37 18.37 -12.78 -9.86
N LEU A 38 18.80 -14.04 -9.68
CA LEU A 38 19.08 -15.01 -10.73
C LEU A 38 20.23 -14.64 -11.69
N GLY A 39 21.05 -13.65 -11.33
CA GLY A 39 22.38 -13.48 -11.92
C GLY A 39 23.36 -14.48 -11.30
N LEU A 40 24.40 -14.86 -12.04
CA LEU A 40 25.46 -15.75 -11.54
C LEU A 40 26.82 -15.11 -11.81
N VAL A 41 27.53 -14.74 -10.75
CA VAL A 41 28.83 -14.08 -10.83
C VAL A 41 29.85 -14.91 -10.05
N LEU A 42 31.01 -15.14 -10.67
CA LEU A 42 32.18 -15.69 -10.00
C LEU A 42 33.04 -14.51 -9.54
N GLU A 43 33.49 -14.52 -8.29
CA GLU A 43 34.37 -13.50 -7.73
C GLU A 43 35.55 -14.18 -7.02
N TRP A 44 36.70 -13.51 -7.00
CA TRP A 44 37.92 -14.02 -6.37
C TRP A 44 38.80 -12.85 -5.91
N ASP A 45 39.76 -13.16 -5.05
CA ASP A 45 40.76 -12.21 -4.59
C ASP A 45 42.09 -12.46 -5.35
N PRO A 46 42.91 -11.42 -5.55
CA PRO A 46 44.21 -11.60 -6.17
C PRO A 46 45.12 -12.45 -5.27
N PRO A 47 46.10 -13.19 -5.83
CA PRO A 47 47.02 -13.99 -5.04
C PRO A 47 47.85 -13.12 -4.08
N GLN A 48 48.01 -13.52 -2.80
CA GLN A 48 48.66 -12.66 -1.77
C GLN A 48 50.11 -12.25 -2.08
N THR A 49 50.79 -13.00 -2.95
CA THR A 49 52.13 -12.68 -3.44
C THR A 49 52.06 -11.53 -4.45
N THR A 50 51.53 -10.38 -4.04
CA THR A 50 51.37 -9.22 -4.92
C THR A 50 52.60 -8.33 -4.87
N ASN A 51 53.55 -8.55 -5.77
CA ASN A 51 54.55 -7.53 -6.13
C ASN A 51 53.97 -6.48 -7.10
N ASN A 52 52.67 -6.13 -6.97
CA ASN A 52 51.92 -5.31 -7.92
C ASN A 52 51.96 -5.81 -9.38
N HIS A 53 52.07 -7.13 -9.60
CA HIS A 53 51.99 -7.68 -10.95
C HIS A 53 50.59 -7.48 -11.54
N PRO A 54 50.48 -7.09 -12.83
CA PRO A 54 49.20 -6.90 -13.51
C PRO A 54 48.60 -8.25 -13.92
N PHE A 55 48.22 -9.06 -12.94
CA PHE A 55 47.58 -10.34 -13.15
C PHE A 55 46.33 -10.19 -14.02
N LYS A 56 46.17 -11.14 -14.93
CA LYS A 56 44.94 -11.31 -15.71
C LYS A 56 44.31 -12.65 -15.37
N TYR A 57 43.04 -12.78 -15.67
CA TYR A 57 42.26 -13.95 -15.26
C TYR A 57 41.44 -14.47 -16.44
N THR A 58 41.36 -15.79 -16.51
CA THR A 58 40.45 -16.49 -17.40
C THR A 58 39.50 -17.34 -16.57
N ALA A 59 38.20 -17.19 -16.81
CA ALA A 59 37.14 -17.88 -16.12
C ALA A 59 36.24 -18.62 -17.12
N GLU A 60 35.95 -19.88 -16.81
CA GLU A 60 35.27 -20.80 -17.71
C GLU A 60 34.10 -21.51 -17.04
N LEU A 61 33.11 -21.87 -17.86
CA LEU A 61 31.93 -22.62 -17.49
C LEU A 61 32.06 -24.06 -17.99
N LYS A 62 31.76 -25.04 -17.15
CA LYS A 62 31.68 -26.44 -17.58
C LYS A 62 30.46 -26.66 -18.48
N GLY A 63 30.71 -26.82 -19.77
CA GLY A 63 29.74 -27.25 -20.78
C GLY A 63 29.69 -28.77 -20.93
N TRP A 64 29.03 -29.23 -22.00
CA TRP A 64 28.87 -30.65 -22.31
C TRP A 64 30.17 -31.33 -22.78
N ARG A 65 30.99 -30.62 -23.57
CA ARG A 65 32.22 -31.17 -24.18
C ARG A 65 33.50 -30.79 -23.45
N GLY A 66 33.43 -29.94 -22.44
CA GLY A 66 34.60 -29.35 -21.79
C GLY A 66 34.23 -28.05 -21.09
N TYR A 67 35.23 -27.21 -20.86
CA TYR A 67 35.02 -25.89 -20.30
C TYR A 67 35.03 -24.84 -21.42
N ASP A 68 34.01 -23.97 -21.41
CA ASP A 68 33.84 -22.89 -22.37
C ASP A 68 34.23 -21.56 -21.69
N PRO A 69 35.14 -20.77 -22.27
CA PRO A 69 35.59 -19.53 -21.66
C PRO A 69 34.54 -18.42 -21.78
N VAL A 70 34.31 -17.69 -20.68
CA VAL A 70 33.35 -16.57 -20.62
C VAL A 70 34.10 -15.25 -20.44
N CYS A 71 35.01 -15.19 -19.47
CA CYS A 71 35.94 -14.08 -19.33
C CYS A 71 37.34 -14.59 -19.67
N GLN A 72 38.04 -13.93 -20.59
CA GLN A 72 39.38 -14.31 -21.01
C GLN A 72 40.31 -13.13 -20.84
N ASN A 73 41.49 -13.38 -20.26
CA ASN A 73 42.56 -12.40 -20.14
C ASN A 73 42.09 -11.06 -19.51
N SER A 74 41.20 -11.14 -18.51
CA SER A 74 40.53 -10.00 -17.88
C SER A 74 41.28 -9.54 -16.64
N SER A 75 41.40 -8.23 -16.42
CA SER A 75 41.91 -7.67 -15.16
C SER A 75 40.84 -7.55 -14.08
N SER A 76 39.59 -7.90 -14.37
CA SER A 76 38.50 -7.93 -13.40
C SER A 76 38.69 -9.09 -12.42
N LEU A 77 38.37 -8.86 -11.14
CA LEU A 77 38.28 -9.88 -10.09
C LEU A 77 36.91 -10.57 -10.03
N THR A 78 36.08 -10.30 -11.03
CA THR A 78 34.76 -10.90 -11.20
C THR A 78 34.55 -11.32 -12.65
N CYS A 79 33.75 -12.37 -12.85
CA CYS A 79 33.23 -12.77 -14.14
C CYS A 79 31.73 -13.04 -14.05
N ASP A 80 30.95 -12.37 -14.89
CA ASP A 80 29.51 -12.54 -14.97
C ASP A 80 29.16 -13.67 -15.94
N PHE A 81 28.60 -14.76 -15.41
CA PHE A 81 28.13 -15.92 -16.17
C PHE A 81 26.62 -15.87 -16.43
N THR A 82 25.94 -14.78 -16.06
CA THR A 82 24.48 -14.67 -16.06
C THR A 82 23.88 -15.07 -17.39
N ASP A 83 24.49 -14.71 -18.54
CA ASP A 83 23.97 -15.00 -19.88
C ASP A 83 24.31 -16.39 -20.40
N ASN A 84 25.28 -17.07 -19.79
CA ASN A 84 25.73 -18.41 -20.16
C ASN A 84 24.97 -19.53 -19.43
N VAL A 85 24.14 -19.19 -18.43
CA VAL A 85 23.46 -20.16 -17.56
C VAL A 85 21.93 -20.07 -17.61
N THR A 86 21.25 -21.20 -17.73
CA THR A 86 19.81 -21.32 -17.48
C THR A 86 19.48 -21.37 -15.99
N ILE A 87 18.29 -20.89 -15.62
CA ILE A 87 17.83 -20.74 -14.23
C ILE A 87 17.76 -22.07 -13.45
N PHE A 88 17.33 -23.16 -14.12
CA PHE A 88 17.13 -24.48 -13.50
C PHE A 88 18.30 -25.44 -13.76
N GLY A 89 19.44 -24.94 -14.22
CA GLY A 89 20.63 -25.75 -14.47
C GLY A 89 21.57 -25.81 -13.27
N SER A 90 22.52 -26.74 -13.33
CA SER A 90 23.57 -26.93 -12.33
C SER A 90 24.95 -26.79 -12.96
N TYR A 91 25.73 -25.81 -12.52
CA TYR A 91 26.96 -25.37 -13.18
C TYR A 91 28.18 -25.55 -12.30
N GLN A 92 29.30 -25.88 -12.94
CA GLN A 92 30.63 -25.85 -12.35
C GLN A 92 31.42 -24.77 -13.08
N LEU A 93 32.06 -23.89 -12.32
CA LEU A 93 32.87 -22.78 -12.83
C LEU A 93 34.34 -23.04 -12.48
N ARG A 94 35.25 -22.45 -13.23
CA ARG A 94 36.67 -22.43 -12.85
C ARG A 94 37.33 -21.12 -13.22
N VAL A 95 38.36 -20.73 -12.48
CA VAL A 95 39.16 -19.54 -12.76
C VAL A 95 40.64 -19.84 -12.57
N ARG A 96 41.49 -19.17 -13.34
CA ARG A 96 42.95 -19.20 -13.19
C ARG A 96 43.54 -17.81 -13.38
N THR A 97 44.78 -17.66 -12.94
CA THR A 97 45.61 -16.46 -13.12
C THR A 97 46.51 -16.64 -14.34
N GLU A 98 46.76 -15.56 -15.05
CA GLU A 98 47.66 -15.46 -16.21
C GLU A 98 48.65 -14.32 -15.97
N LEU A 99 49.95 -14.61 -16.15
CA LEU A 99 51.04 -13.65 -16.01
C LEU A 99 52.09 -13.93 -17.07
N ASP A 100 52.39 -12.94 -17.91
CA ASP A 100 53.46 -12.97 -18.91
C ASP A 100 53.49 -14.22 -19.83
N GLY A 101 52.32 -14.78 -20.14
CA GLY A 101 52.15 -15.96 -21.00
C GLY A 101 52.12 -17.29 -20.24
N GLU A 102 52.46 -17.30 -18.97
CA GLU A 102 52.32 -18.44 -18.06
C GLU A 102 50.96 -18.40 -17.35
N THR A 103 50.48 -19.57 -16.91
CA THR A 103 49.17 -19.70 -16.27
C THR A 103 49.25 -20.50 -14.98
N SER A 104 48.44 -20.15 -13.99
CA SER A 104 48.28 -20.95 -12.78
C SER A 104 47.39 -22.18 -13.02
N ASP A 105 47.38 -23.09 -12.04
CA ASP A 105 46.39 -24.17 -11.98
C ASP A 105 44.96 -23.61 -11.88
N TRP A 106 43.99 -24.40 -12.35
CA TRP A 106 42.58 -24.03 -12.26
C TRP A 106 42.05 -24.18 -10.83
N VAL A 107 41.35 -23.15 -10.35
CA VAL A 107 40.51 -23.26 -9.16
C VAL A 107 39.09 -23.56 -9.60
N GLU A 108 38.65 -24.80 -9.39
CA GLU A 108 37.30 -25.24 -9.73
C GLU A 108 36.33 -25.07 -8.56
N THR A 109 35.12 -24.60 -8.86
CA THR A 109 34.04 -24.49 -7.87
C THR A 109 33.30 -25.83 -7.73
N LYS A 110 32.51 -25.96 -6.66
CA LYS A 110 31.51 -27.03 -6.56
C LYS A 110 30.38 -26.78 -7.55
N GLN A 111 29.66 -27.83 -7.93
CA GLN A 111 28.48 -27.68 -8.77
C GLN A 111 27.38 -26.93 -8.00
N VAL A 112 26.84 -25.86 -8.59
CA VAL A 112 25.81 -25.01 -7.99
C VAL A 112 24.59 -24.89 -8.89
N ALA A 113 23.40 -24.84 -8.29
CA ALA A 113 22.15 -24.58 -9.00
C ALA A 113 21.67 -23.16 -8.69
N VAL A 114 21.45 -22.36 -9.75
CA VAL A 114 21.21 -20.91 -9.64
C VAL A 114 19.98 -20.60 -8.79
N ASP A 115 18.85 -21.27 -9.05
CA ASP A 115 17.61 -21.17 -8.27
C ASP A 115 17.79 -21.51 -6.77
N LYS A 116 18.75 -22.38 -6.45
CA LYS A 116 19.04 -22.82 -5.08
C LYS A 116 20.02 -21.93 -4.34
N ILE A 117 20.92 -21.24 -5.01
CA ILE A 117 21.88 -20.34 -4.35
C ILE A 117 21.48 -18.86 -4.43
N THR A 118 20.58 -18.50 -5.36
CA THR A 118 20.17 -17.11 -5.53
C THR A 118 19.57 -16.54 -4.25
N GLU A 119 20.05 -15.35 -3.92
CA GLU A 119 19.40 -14.40 -3.03
C GLU A 119 18.55 -13.45 -3.86
N ILE A 120 17.36 -13.11 -3.34
CA ILE A 120 16.46 -12.17 -3.99
C ILE A 120 16.53 -10.84 -3.25
N SER A 121 16.81 -9.77 -3.97
CA SER A 121 16.90 -8.42 -3.41
C SER A 121 15.55 -7.96 -2.88
N ALA A 122 15.57 -6.89 -2.10
CA ALA A 122 14.36 -6.33 -1.51
C ALA A 122 13.36 -5.84 -2.56
N PRO A 123 12.04 -6.02 -2.31
CA PRO A 123 11.01 -5.35 -3.12
C PRO A 123 10.97 -3.86 -2.80
N HIS A 124 10.53 -3.06 -3.77
CA HIS A 124 10.27 -1.64 -3.54
C HIS A 124 8.84 -1.45 -3.00
N VAL A 125 8.69 -0.58 -2.00
CA VAL A 125 7.42 -0.41 -1.27
C VAL A 125 7.06 1.07 -1.22
N GLU A 126 5.87 1.39 -1.71
CA GLU A 126 5.24 2.70 -1.59
C GLU A 126 3.97 2.60 -0.77
N LEU A 127 3.72 3.64 0.04
CA LEU A 127 2.52 3.73 0.85
C LEU A 127 1.65 4.87 0.34
N ARG A 128 0.36 4.62 0.25
CA ARG A 128 -0.66 5.62 -0.07
C ARG A 128 -1.73 5.60 1.00
N SER A 129 -2.30 6.75 1.30
CA SER A 129 -3.46 6.80 2.19
C SER A 129 -4.62 7.52 1.53
N ASN A 130 -5.80 6.95 1.70
CA ASN A 130 -7.05 7.49 1.22
C ASN A 130 -8.17 7.17 2.21
N ASN A 131 -8.94 8.18 2.61
CA ASN A 131 -10.12 8.05 3.46
C ASN A 131 -9.91 7.24 4.76
N GLY A 132 -8.79 7.44 5.45
CA GLY A 132 -8.47 6.68 6.67
C GLY A 132 -8.02 5.24 6.42
N GLN A 133 -7.78 4.85 5.18
CA GLN A 133 -7.18 3.57 4.80
C GLN A 133 -5.74 3.78 4.32
N THR A 134 -4.91 2.75 4.43
CA THR A 134 -3.53 2.75 3.94
C THR A 134 -3.35 1.60 2.96
N GLU A 135 -2.97 1.93 1.72
CA GLU A 135 -2.61 0.99 0.66
C GLU A 135 -1.09 0.82 0.62
N VAL A 136 -0.65 -0.42 0.48
CA VAL A 136 0.74 -0.79 0.23
C VAL A 136 0.84 -1.20 -1.23
N ASP A 137 1.61 -0.45 -2.00
CA ASP A 137 2.00 -0.75 -3.37
C ASP A 137 3.39 -1.42 -3.35
N ILE A 138 3.47 -2.65 -3.85
CA ILE A 138 4.68 -3.47 -3.84
C ILE A 138 5.15 -3.70 -5.28
N THR A 139 6.39 -3.34 -5.57
CA THR A 139 7.05 -3.62 -6.85
C THR A 139 8.07 -4.73 -6.65
N ASP A 140 7.97 -5.78 -7.48
CA ASP A 140 8.88 -6.91 -7.44
C ASP A 140 10.34 -6.46 -7.66
N PRO A 141 11.32 -7.14 -7.02
CA PRO A 141 12.72 -6.83 -7.20
C PRO A 141 13.15 -7.01 -8.67
N PRO A 142 14.12 -6.23 -9.15
CA PRO A 142 14.60 -6.32 -10.53
C PRO A 142 15.31 -7.65 -10.76
N MET A 143 14.77 -8.47 -11.65
CA MET A 143 15.33 -9.79 -11.99
C MET A 143 16.24 -9.70 -13.22
N LYS A 144 17.35 -10.46 -13.23
CA LYS A 144 18.33 -10.42 -14.33
C LYS A 144 17.88 -11.14 -15.61
N ARG A 145 16.94 -12.07 -15.51
CA ARG A 145 16.56 -13.00 -16.58
C ARG A 145 15.06 -12.99 -16.87
N LYS A 146 14.28 -13.53 -15.93
CA LYS A 146 12.82 -13.65 -16.01
C LYS A 146 12.18 -13.03 -14.78
N ASN A 147 10.91 -12.64 -14.88
CA ASN A 147 10.19 -12.11 -13.74
C ASN A 147 10.12 -13.16 -12.62
N LEU A 148 10.01 -12.69 -11.38
CA LEU A 148 10.04 -13.55 -10.19
C LEU A 148 8.96 -14.64 -10.22
N ARG A 149 7.75 -14.29 -10.69
CA ARG A 149 6.61 -15.20 -10.84
C ARG A 149 6.77 -16.23 -11.95
N ASP A 150 7.49 -15.88 -13.02
CA ASP A 150 7.74 -16.82 -14.13
C ASP A 150 8.69 -17.95 -13.72
N VAL A 151 9.48 -17.73 -12.67
CA VAL A 151 10.49 -18.68 -12.18
C VAL A 151 9.98 -19.49 -11.00
N PHE A 152 9.43 -18.82 -9.99
CA PHE A 152 9.01 -19.48 -8.75
C PHE A 152 7.50 -19.76 -8.70
N GLY A 153 6.74 -19.34 -9.71
CA GLY A 153 5.29 -19.52 -9.75
C GLY A 153 4.58 -18.61 -8.74
N ASN A 154 3.76 -19.21 -7.88
CA ASN A 154 2.95 -18.49 -6.90
C ASN A 154 3.80 -17.98 -5.73
N ILE A 155 4.33 -16.77 -5.88
CA ILE A 155 4.95 -16.01 -4.79
C ILE A 155 3.90 -15.33 -3.93
N SER A 156 4.29 -14.98 -2.70
CA SER A 156 3.47 -14.17 -1.80
C SER A 156 4.34 -13.16 -1.05
N TYR A 157 3.76 -12.04 -0.64
CA TYR A 157 4.41 -11.02 0.16
C TYR A 157 4.08 -11.21 1.64
N LEU A 158 5.10 -11.17 2.48
CA LEU A 158 4.99 -11.08 3.92
C LEU A 158 5.13 -9.61 4.33
N ILE A 159 3.99 -8.98 4.59
CA ILE A 159 3.89 -7.58 4.99
C ILE A 159 3.89 -7.53 6.52
N ARG A 160 4.86 -6.83 7.10
CA ARG A 160 4.92 -6.50 8.52
C ARG A 160 4.57 -5.03 8.68
N PHE A 161 3.56 -4.71 9.47
CA PHE A 161 3.19 -3.33 9.73
C PHE A 161 2.90 -3.09 11.21
N TRP A 162 3.14 -1.87 11.67
CA TRP A 162 2.95 -1.47 13.06
C TRP A 162 2.71 0.02 13.17
N LYS A 163 2.08 0.45 14.26
CA LYS A 163 1.97 1.86 14.59
C LYS A 163 3.35 2.37 15.04
N LYS A 164 3.76 3.54 14.55
CA LYS A 164 5.05 4.16 14.92
C LYS A 164 5.13 4.34 16.44
N GLY A 165 6.16 3.78 17.05
CA GLY A 165 6.37 3.78 18.51
C GLY A 165 5.94 2.48 19.20
N GLU A 166 5.16 1.61 18.54
CA GLU A 166 4.86 0.27 19.04
C GLU A 166 5.90 -0.74 18.54
N SER A 167 6.20 -1.74 19.36
CA SER A 167 7.11 -2.85 19.01
C SER A 167 6.40 -4.02 18.34
N ASN A 168 5.10 -4.15 18.53
CA ASN A 168 4.31 -5.27 18.03
C ASN A 168 4.00 -5.11 16.53
N LYS A 169 4.68 -5.91 15.70
CA LYS A 169 4.43 -5.99 14.26
C LYS A 169 3.29 -6.96 13.95
N VAL A 170 2.26 -6.46 13.27
CA VAL A 170 1.22 -7.29 12.65
C VAL A 170 1.76 -7.89 11.35
N LYS A 171 1.58 -9.19 11.15
CA LYS A 171 2.02 -9.91 9.95
C LYS A 171 0.83 -10.22 9.05
N LEU A 172 0.97 -9.94 7.77
CA LEU A 172 -0.04 -10.20 6.74
C LEU A 172 0.61 -10.89 5.55
N LYS A 173 0.06 -12.02 5.12
CA LYS A 173 0.48 -12.72 3.90
C LYS A 173 -0.51 -12.44 2.77
N ARG A 174 -0.05 -11.97 1.62
CA ARG A 174 -0.87 -11.66 0.43
C ARG A 174 -0.16 -12.06 -0.85
N GLU A 175 -0.92 -12.37 -1.90
CA GLU A 175 -0.35 -12.69 -3.22
C GLU A 175 -0.36 -11.49 -4.17
N GLN A 176 -1.25 -10.52 -3.88
CA GLN A 176 -1.41 -9.28 -4.63
C GLN A 176 -0.30 -8.29 -4.27
N SER A 177 0.16 -7.54 -5.27
CA SER A 177 1.13 -6.44 -5.11
C SER A 177 0.52 -5.17 -4.50
N ARG A 178 -0.81 -5.01 -4.57
CA ARG A 178 -1.54 -3.92 -3.90
C ARG A 178 -2.38 -4.47 -2.76
N VAL A 179 -2.16 -3.94 -1.56
CA VAL A 179 -2.79 -4.46 -0.35
C VAL A 179 -3.27 -3.33 0.55
N MET A 180 -4.55 -3.37 0.92
CA MET A 180 -5.08 -2.50 1.98
C MET A 180 -4.73 -3.07 3.35
N LEU A 181 -4.10 -2.25 4.19
CA LEU A 181 -3.78 -2.63 5.56
C LEU A 181 -5.06 -2.73 6.41
N PRO A 182 -5.30 -3.87 7.08
CA PRO A 182 -6.48 -4.03 7.92
C PRO A 182 -6.32 -3.29 9.25
N LYS A 183 -7.43 -2.79 9.80
CA LYS A 183 -7.53 -2.25 11.17
C LYS A 183 -6.59 -1.07 11.46
N VAL A 184 -6.22 -0.29 10.45
CA VAL A 184 -5.51 0.99 10.63
C VAL A 184 -6.48 2.07 11.09
N LYS A 185 -6.01 2.98 11.96
CA LYS A 185 -6.80 4.12 12.44
C LYS A 185 -6.46 5.40 11.68
N PRO A 186 -7.44 6.29 11.44
CA PRO A 186 -7.18 7.60 10.85
C PRO A 186 -6.19 8.43 11.68
N LEU A 187 -5.44 9.31 11.02
CA LEU A 187 -4.50 10.27 11.66
C LEU A 187 -3.35 9.65 12.47
N GLU A 188 -3.13 8.34 12.39
CA GLU A 188 -2.01 7.64 13.02
C GLU A 188 -0.87 7.36 12.02
N ASN A 189 0.36 7.27 12.53
CA ASN A 189 1.55 6.92 11.73
C ASN A 189 1.76 5.41 11.75
N TYR A 190 1.80 4.79 10.57
CA TYR A 190 2.12 3.37 10.40
C TYR A 190 3.43 3.20 9.65
N CYS A 191 4.18 2.17 10.00
CA CYS A 191 5.41 1.76 9.32
C CYS A 191 5.24 0.35 8.77
N VAL A 192 5.83 0.11 7.60
CA VAL A 192 5.67 -1.13 6.83
C VAL A 192 7.03 -1.62 6.34
N GLU A 193 7.21 -2.95 6.39
CA GLU A 193 8.37 -3.70 5.90
C GLU A 193 7.86 -4.95 5.18
N VAL A 194 8.35 -5.22 3.98
CA VAL A 194 7.85 -6.30 3.11
C VAL A 194 8.98 -7.22 2.68
N GLU A 195 8.75 -8.53 2.75
CA GLU A 195 9.61 -9.56 2.17
C GLU A 195 8.82 -10.39 1.15
N VAL A 196 9.48 -10.89 0.11
CA VAL A 196 8.87 -11.82 -0.84
C VAL A 196 9.14 -13.26 -0.39
N LEU A 197 8.08 -14.04 -0.22
CA LEU A 197 8.12 -15.49 0.01
C LEU A 197 8.02 -16.20 -1.35
N TYR A 198 9.14 -16.72 -1.86
CA TYR A 198 9.22 -17.34 -3.19
C TYR A 198 9.47 -18.85 -3.15
N LEU A 199 9.96 -19.40 -2.03
CA LEU A 199 10.01 -20.83 -1.75
C LEU A 199 9.66 -21.05 -0.27
N LYS A 200 9.33 -22.29 0.12
CA LYS A 200 8.85 -22.62 1.48
C LYS A 200 9.78 -22.09 2.60
N ASN A 201 11.08 -22.10 2.36
CA ASN A 201 12.11 -21.70 3.33
C ASN A 201 13.00 -20.55 2.82
N LYS A 202 12.56 -19.81 1.78
CA LYS A 202 13.34 -18.67 1.27
C LYS A 202 12.49 -17.42 1.18
N THR A 203 13.08 -16.33 1.66
CA THR A 203 12.55 -14.98 1.58
C THR A 203 13.52 -14.08 0.86
N SER A 204 13.03 -13.02 0.23
CA SER A 204 13.90 -11.94 -0.22
C SER A 204 14.53 -11.23 0.97
N GLN A 205 15.51 -10.36 0.69
CA GLN A 205 15.87 -9.31 1.63
C GLN A 205 14.63 -8.45 1.96
N PRO A 206 14.51 -7.94 3.19
CA PRO A 206 13.40 -7.07 3.58
C PRO A 206 13.49 -5.72 2.87
N SER A 207 12.33 -5.16 2.51
CA SER A 207 12.24 -3.78 2.03
C SER A 207 12.77 -2.80 3.07
N ASN A 208 13.12 -1.60 2.61
CA ASN A 208 13.28 -0.49 3.53
C ASN A 208 11.99 -0.28 4.34
N MET A 209 12.16 0.16 5.59
CA MET A 209 11.05 0.53 6.46
C MET A 209 10.45 1.86 5.98
N THR A 210 9.25 1.80 5.40
CA THR A 210 8.53 2.98 4.92
C THR A 210 7.42 3.34 5.90
N CYS A 211 7.33 4.60 6.30
CA CYS A 211 6.28 5.06 7.21
C CYS A 211 5.42 6.14 6.58
N LEU A 212 4.13 6.16 6.91
CA LEU A 212 3.16 7.13 6.43
C LEU A 212 2.14 7.47 7.52
N LYS A 213 1.74 8.74 7.59
CA LYS A 213 0.58 9.16 8.37
C LYS A 213 -0.69 8.86 7.58
N ASN A 214 -1.60 8.12 8.19
CA ASN A 214 -2.89 7.83 7.60
C ASN A 214 -3.75 9.09 7.53
N SER A 215 -4.49 9.26 6.43
CA SER A 215 -5.41 10.37 6.17
C SER A 215 -6.56 10.38 7.17
N PRO A 216 -7.22 11.53 7.38
CA PRO A 216 -8.51 11.53 8.07
C PRO A 216 -9.52 10.65 7.31
N SER A 217 -10.41 10.01 8.06
CA SER A 217 -11.55 9.33 7.46
C SER A 217 -12.69 10.33 7.31
N ASN A 218 -13.28 10.37 6.13
CA ASN A 218 -14.53 11.07 5.86
C ASN A 218 -15.74 10.21 6.21
N GLU A 219 -15.55 8.96 6.64
CA GLU A 219 -16.64 8.13 7.12
C GLU A 219 -17.12 8.64 8.48
N THR A 220 -18.32 9.19 8.49
CA THR A 220 -19.05 9.50 9.72
C THR A 220 -19.27 8.20 10.49
N GLU A 221 -18.77 8.13 11.72
CA GLU A 221 -18.96 6.93 12.55
C GLU A 221 -20.47 6.62 12.67
N PRO A 222 -20.92 5.36 12.50
CA PRO A 222 -22.34 5.03 12.42
C PRO A 222 -23.19 5.52 13.61
N TRP A 223 -22.58 5.63 14.79
CA TRP A 223 -23.25 6.14 15.98
C TRP A 223 -23.55 7.64 15.90
N LEU A 224 -22.73 8.45 15.20
CA LEU A 224 -23.02 9.86 14.98
C LEU A 224 -24.28 10.00 14.12
N ILE A 225 -24.40 9.18 13.07
CA ILE A 225 -25.61 9.14 12.24
C ILE A 225 -26.83 8.76 13.10
N ALA A 226 -26.70 7.73 13.93
CA ALA A 226 -27.78 7.30 14.84
C ALA A 226 -28.19 8.40 15.84
N VAL A 227 -27.22 9.10 16.44
CA VAL A 227 -27.48 10.22 17.36
C VAL A 227 -28.18 11.37 16.64
N MET A 228 -27.72 11.74 15.44
CA MET A 228 -28.36 12.79 14.64
C MET A 228 -29.80 12.42 14.27
N LEU A 229 -30.07 11.16 13.92
CA LEU A 229 -31.42 10.66 13.65
C LEU A 229 -32.30 10.68 14.92
N LEU A 230 -31.74 10.32 16.08
CA LEU A 230 -32.46 10.35 17.35
C LEU A 230 -32.82 11.77 17.78
N ILE A 231 -31.89 12.73 17.63
CA ILE A 231 -32.16 14.15 17.88
C ILE A 231 -33.24 14.67 16.94
N SER A 232 -33.14 14.36 15.63
CA SER A 232 -34.16 14.73 14.65
C SER A 232 -35.54 14.20 15.00
N PHE A 233 -35.64 12.91 15.38
CA PHE A 233 -36.88 12.29 15.82
C PHE A 233 -37.48 12.98 17.05
N LEU A 234 -36.66 13.32 18.05
CA LEU A 234 -37.11 14.04 19.26
C LEU A 234 -37.62 15.45 18.92
N VAL A 235 -36.94 16.18 18.03
CA VAL A 235 -37.36 17.53 17.60
C VAL A 235 -38.71 17.47 16.89
N VAL A 236 -38.90 16.51 15.98
CA VAL A 236 -40.19 16.31 15.29
C VAL A 236 -41.29 15.94 16.28
N LEU A 237 -41.02 15.04 17.23
CA LEU A 237 -41.98 14.64 18.26
C LEU A 237 -42.42 15.84 19.12
N VAL A 238 -41.47 16.65 19.59
CA VAL A 238 -41.76 17.85 20.37
C VAL A 238 -42.56 18.86 19.53
N ALA A 239 -42.21 19.08 18.27
CA ALA A 239 -42.94 19.99 17.39
C ALA A 239 -44.40 19.54 17.18
N VAL A 240 -44.64 18.24 16.94
CA VAL A 240 -46.00 17.68 16.81
C VAL A 240 -46.79 17.84 18.11
N LEU A 241 -46.18 17.58 19.26
CA LEU A 241 -46.82 17.79 20.57
C LEU A 241 -47.16 19.27 20.80
N LEU A 242 -46.26 20.20 20.47
CA LEU A 242 -46.52 21.64 20.59
C LEU A 242 -47.64 22.10 19.66
N ILE A 243 -47.67 21.63 18.40
CA ILE A 243 -48.75 21.92 17.45
C ILE A 243 -50.07 21.35 17.97
N PHE A 244 -50.08 20.10 18.42
CA PHE A 244 -51.26 19.46 19.00
C PHE A 244 -51.78 20.23 20.22
N MET A 245 -50.89 20.64 21.12
CA MET A 245 -51.25 21.45 22.29
C MET A 245 -51.78 22.82 21.89
N ALA A 246 -51.16 23.51 20.91
CA ALA A 246 -51.63 24.79 20.41
C ALA A 246 -53.04 24.70 19.79
N VAL A 247 -53.28 23.67 18.96
CA VAL A 247 -54.61 23.37 18.39
C VAL A 247 -55.62 23.03 19.48
N TRP A 248 -55.22 22.25 20.47
CA TRP A 248 -56.08 21.88 21.60
C TRP A 248 -56.47 23.09 22.46
N TYR A 249 -55.51 23.96 22.80
CA TYR A 249 -55.79 25.17 23.57
C TYR A 249 -56.64 26.17 22.80
N SER A 250 -56.40 26.34 21.50
CA SER A 250 -57.22 27.20 20.64
C SER A 250 -58.65 26.65 20.49
N TYR A 251 -58.81 25.34 20.32
CA TYR A 251 -60.13 24.68 20.32
C TYR A 251 -60.85 24.84 21.66
N LYS A 252 -60.15 24.63 22.78
CA LYS A 252 -60.73 24.81 24.13
C LYS A 252 -61.13 26.27 24.37
N GLY A 253 -60.29 27.23 23.96
CA GLY A 253 -60.61 28.65 24.02
C GLY A 253 -61.84 29.00 23.20
N TYR A 254 -61.91 28.50 21.96
CA TYR A 254 -63.08 28.68 21.10
C TYR A 254 -64.35 28.10 21.72
N ARG A 255 -64.28 26.89 22.30
CA ARG A 255 -65.42 26.24 22.96
C ARG A 255 -65.89 26.95 24.23
N ILE A 256 -64.99 27.64 24.95
CA ILE A 256 -65.36 28.43 26.14
C ILE A 256 -66.02 29.75 25.73
N VAL A 257 -65.52 30.41 24.68
CA VAL A 257 -66.09 31.68 24.16
C VAL A 257 -67.40 31.44 23.41
N PHE A 258 -67.52 30.32 22.71
CA PHE A 258 -68.71 29.86 22.02
C PHE A 258 -69.12 28.50 22.58
N PRO A 259 -69.79 28.46 23.76
CA PRO A 259 -70.45 27.25 24.19
C PRO A 259 -71.42 26.84 23.10
N ASN A 260 -71.39 25.55 22.74
CA ASN A 260 -72.26 24.99 21.73
C ASN A 260 -73.68 24.96 22.29
N ASP A 261 -74.37 26.09 22.27
CA ASP A 261 -75.75 26.20 22.71
C ASP A 261 -76.60 25.50 21.66
N ASN A 262 -77.15 24.35 22.04
CA ASN A 262 -78.26 23.77 21.32
C ASN A 262 -79.32 24.85 21.18
N LEU A 263 -79.62 25.25 19.94
CA LEU A 263 -80.67 26.21 19.63
C LEU A 263 -81.93 25.80 20.41
N PRO A 264 -82.40 26.63 21.36
CA PRO A 264 -83.48 26.22 22.25
C PRO A 264 -84.71 25.83 21.43
N GLU A 265 -85.39 24.76 21.81
CA GLU A 265 -86.49 24.12 21.06
C GLU A 265 -87.53 25.12 20.53
N HIS A 266 -87.85 26.16 21.32
CA HIS A 266 -88.78 27.22 20.92
C HIS A 266 -88.35 27.97 19.66
N LEU A 267 -87.05 28.17 19.46
CA LEU A 267 -86.46 28.88 18.33
C LEU A 267 -86.38 27.96 17.10
N LYS A 268 -86.18 26.65 17.29
CA LYS A 268 -86.38 25.65 16.22
C LYS A 268 -87.82 25.64 15.72
N GLN A 269 -88.80 25.65 16.63
CA GLN A 269 -90.22 25.74 16.26
C GLN A 269 -90.54 27.06 15.54
N TYR A 270 -90.03 28.19 16.03
CA TYR A 270 -90.27 29.49 15.40
C TYR A 270 -89.69 29.58 13.98
N LEU A 271 -88.50 29.02 13.76
CA LEU A 271 -87.86 28.99 12.44
C LEU A 271 -88.56 28.01 11.49
N ALA A 272 -88.99 26.85 11.98
CA ALA A 272 -89.80 25.91 11.19
C ALA A 272 -91.17 26.50 10.81
N GLN A 273 -91.80 27.25 11.71
CA GLN A 273 -93.06 27.95 11.44
C GLN A 273 -92.86 29.10 10.44
N ARG A 274 -91.74 29.84 10.55
CA ARG A 274 -91.41 30.94 9.64
C ARG A 274 -90.98 30.46 8.25
N SER A 275 -90.42 29.26 8.12
CA SER A 275 -90.15 28.64 6.82
C SER A 275 -91.41 28.09 6.14
N GLN A 276 -92.51 27.91 6.87
CA GLN A 276 -93.77 27.35 6.36
C GLN A 276 -94.85 28.39 6.01
N SER A 277 -94.61 29.69 6.22
CA SER A 277 -95.60 30.74 5.90
C SER A 277 -95.08 31.73 4.83
N PRO A 278 -95.54 31.63 3.58
CA PRO A 278 -95.22 32.56 2.50
C PRO A 278 -96.32 33.64 2.37
N ALA A 279 -96.05 34.89 2.79
CA ALA A 279 -96.60 36.09 2.16
C ALA A 279 -96.09 37.38 2.86
N PRO A 280 -95.70 38.43 2.11
CA PRO A 280 -95.06 39.64 2.66
C PRO A 280 -95.98 40.89 2.71
N LEU A 281 -95.52 41.91 3.46
CA LEU A 281 -95.87 43.36 3.43
C LEU A 281 -97.11 43.84 4.24
N PRO A 282 -97.27 45.15 4.54
CA PRO A 282 -96.39 46.32 4.33
C PRO A 282 -96.15 47.22 5.58
N ILE A 283 -95.20 48.15 5.43
CA ILE A 283 -94.77 49.20 6.36
C ILE A 283 -95.86 50.26 6.52
N HIS A 284 -96.19 50.65 7.75
CA HIS A 284 -96.85 51.94 8.03
C HIS A 284 -96.02 52.78 9.00
N GLU A 285 -95.72 53.98 8.53
CA GLU A 285 -94.95 55.07 9.11
C GLU A 285 -95.71 55.77 10.25
N GLY A 286 -95.02 56.10 11.35
CA GLY A 286 -95.60 56.79 12.50
C GLY A 286 -94.63 57.01 13.67
N THR A 287 -93.94 58.15 13.64
CA THR A 287 -93.57 58.99 14.81
C THR A 287 -92.42 58.54 15.74
N HIS A 288 -91.19 58.83 15.30
CA HIS A 288 -90.16 59.61 16.00
C HIS A 288 -89.98 59.39 17.54
N LEU A 289 -89.11 58.45 17.91
CA LEU A 289 -88.27 58.57 19.12
C LEU A 289 -86.83 58.20 18.73
N LYS A 290 -85.93 59.16 18.89
CA LYS A 290 -84.55 59.15 18.38
C LYS A 290 -83.63 58.64 19.48
N GLU A 291 -83.18 57.39 19.37
CA GLU A 291 -82.15 56.82 20.23
C GLU A 291 -80.97 56.34 19.36
N PRO A 292 -79.72 56.70 19.71
CA PRO A 292 -78.56 56.47 18.85
C PRO A 292 -77.98 55.06 19.04
N ILE A 293 -76.96 54.71 18.23
CA ILE A 293 -75.95 53.64 18.45
C ILE A 293 -76.27 52.32 17.70
N HIS A 294 -75.40 51.68 16.91
CA HIS A 294 -74.09 51.97 16.29
C HIS A 294 -73.96 51.01 15.10
N GLU A 295 -73.36 51.44 13.99
CA GLU A 295 -73.03 50.53 12.88
C GLU A 295 -72.04 49.46 13.34
N LEU A 296 -72.39 48.19 13.13
CA LEU A 296 -71.49 47.06 13.33
C LEU A 296 -70.71 46.82 12.04
N MET A 297 -69.54 47.44 11.91
CA MET A 297 -68.59 47.14 10.83
C MET A 297 -67.86 45.82 11.12
N ILE A 298 -68.12 44.81 10.30
CA ILE A 298 -67.40 43.53 10.31
C ILE A 298 -66.05 43.74 9.61
N TYR A 299 -64.96 43.80 10.36
CA TYR A 299 -63.60 43.82 9.81
C TYR A 299 -63.16 42.39 9.45
N GLU A 300 -63.20 42.06 8.17
CA GLU A 300 -62.56 40.86 7.61
C GLU A 300 -61.07 41.16 7.36
N LYS A 301 -60.18 40.69 8.25
CA LYS A 301 -58.74 40.85 8.07
C LYS A 301 -58.19 39.78 7.12
N LYS A 302 -58.07 40.15 5.85
CA LYS A 302 -57.39 39.38 4.80
C LYS A 302 -55.88 39.31 5.08
N LEU A 303 -55.35 38.11 5.34
CA LEU A 303 -53.91 37.87 5.47
C LEU A 303 -53.33 37.68 4.05
N ASN A 304 -52.78 38.75 3.47
CA ASN A 304 -52.06 38.67 2.20
C ASN A 304 -50.72 37.96 2.40
N SER A 305 -50.58 36.79 1.80
CA SER A 305 -49.29 36.24 1.39
C SER A 305 -48.86 36.97 0.11
N SER A 306 -47.74 37.69 0.14
CA SER A 306 -46.99 37.98 -1.08
C SER A 306 -45.52 37.72 -0.81
N GLN A 307 -44.99 36.87 -1.68
CA GLN A 307 -43.57 36.62 -1.91
C GLN A 307 -42.81 37.94 -1.99
N ASP A 308 -41.60 37.96 -1.44
CA ASP A 308 -40.52 38.68 -2.10
C ASP A 308 -39.27 37.79 -2.12
N ASN A 309 -38.90 37.42 -3.34
CA ASN A 309 -37.64 36.81 -3.71
C ASN A 309 -36.73 37.98 -4.09
N GLN A 310 -35.60 38.17 -3.41
CA GLN A 310 -34.45 38.82 -4.04
C GLN A 310 -33.13 38.35 -3.42
N GLN A 311 -32.34 37.68 -4.26
CA GLN A 311 -30.88 37.49 -4.14
C GLN A 311 -30.17 38.85 -4.05
N ILE A 312 -29.00 38.89 -3.39
CA ILE A 312 -27.75 39.51 -3.87
C ILE A 312 -26.62 39.19 -2.85
N ILE A 313 -25.55 38.55 -3.39
CA ILE A 313 -24.25 38.08 -2.83
C ILE A 313 -24.26 36.78 -2.04
#